data_AF-A0A1W9W7X9-F1
#
_entry.id   AF-A0A1W9W7X9-F1
#
_cell.length_a   1.000
_cell.length_b   1.000
_cell.length_c   1.000
_cell.angle_alpha   90.00
_cell.angle_beta   90.00
_cell.angle_gamma   90.00
#
_symmetry.space_group_name_H-M   'P 1'
#
loop_
_entity.id
_entity.type
_entity.pdbx_description
1 polymer ?
#
loop_
_entity_poly.entity_id
_entity_poly.type
_entity_poly.pdbx_seq_one_letter_code
_entity_poly.pdbx_strand_id
1 'polypeptide(L)' 'MIKLFSHKKLNAPPRIIDWESIAIGDPVYVLFSTRKGRMRSCQGFIREVCSDNFLIYDQNYEQEYIVAIKRVYELNKA' A
#
# COMPACT_ATOMS: atom_id res chain seq x y z
N MET A 1 -20.11 4.00 18.00
CA MET A 1 -18.73 4.31 18.44
C MET A 1 -17.81 4.06 17.25
N ILE A 2 -17.39 5.11 16.54
CA ILE A 2 -16.49 4.97 15.37
C ILE A 2 -15.07 4.82 15.91
N LYS A 3 -14.48 3.63 15.77
CA LYS A 3 -13.05 3.40 16.03
C LYS A 3 -12.26 4.27 15.04
N LEU A 4 -11.69 5.37 15.51
CA LEU A 4 -10.68 6.11 14.78
C LEU A 4 -9.43 5.22 14.73
N PHE A 5 -9.14 4.67 13.55
CA PHE A 5 -7.97 3.84 13.34
C PHE A 5 -6.71 4.69 13.56
N SER A 6 -5.99 4.39 14.64
CA SER A 6 -4.62 4.86 14.83
C SER A 6 -3.76 4.14 13.79
N HIS A 7 -3.52 4.80 12.66
CA HIS A 7 -2.47 4.38 11.74
C HIS A 7 -1.19 4.24 12.56
N LYS A 8 -0.61 3.03 12.65
CA LYS A 8 0.75 2.88 13.17
C LYS A 8 1.60 3.88 12.40
N LYS A 9 2.13 4.89 13.10
CA LYS A 9 3.10 5.83 12.54
C LYS A 9 4.17 4.98 11.87
N LEU A 10 4.36 5.17 10.57
CA LEU A 10 5.50 4.57 9.90
C LEU A 10 6.73 5.12 10.64
N ASN A 11 7.51 4.23 11.27
CA ASN A 11 8.70 4.62 12.03
C ASN A 11 9.79 5.22 11.13
N ALA A 12 9.66 5.05 9.81
CA ALA A 12 10.51 5.61 8.79
C ALA A 12 9.65 6.09 7.60
N PRO A 13 10.11 7.11 6.86
CA PRO A 13 9.39 7.57 5.69
C PRO A 13 9.18 6.40 4.70
N PRO A 14 7.99 6.32 4.08
CA PRO A 14 7.71 5.29 3.09
C PRO A 14 8.71 5.44 1.91
N ARG A 15 9.40 4.35 1.56
CA ARG A 15 10.33 4.32 0.43
C ARG A 15 9.61 3.90 -0.83
N ILE A 16 9.88 4.59 -1.95
CA ILE A 16 9.40 4.15 -3.26
C ILE A 16 9.99 2.77 -3.50
N ILE A 17 9.15 1.81 -3.89
CA ILE A 17 9.63 0.45 -4.13
C ILE A 17 10.48 0.43 -5.40
N ASP A 18 11.60 -0.26 -5.35
CA ASP A 18 12.36 -0.63 -6.53
C ASP A 18 11.61 -1.73 -7.28
N TRP A 19 11.12 -1.42 -8.48
CA TRP A 19 10.22 -2.31 -9.23
C TRP A 19 10.89 -3.63 -9.62
N GLU A 20 12.22 -3.67 -9.69
CA GLU A 20 13.00 -4.86 -10.04
C GLU A 20 13.10 -5.88 -8.90
N SER A 21 12.87 -5.46 -7.64
CA SER A 21 13.03 -6.31 -6.46
C SER A 21 11.71 -6.80 -5.85
N ILE A 22 10.57 -6.41 -6.45
CA ILE A 22 9.23 -6.80 -5.99
C ILE A 22 8.89 -8.24 -6.36
N ALA A 23 8.33 -8.96 -5.40
CA ALA A 23 7.70 -10.25 -5.62
C ALA A 23 6.22 -10.25 -5.23
N ILE A 24 5.46 -11.16 -5.86
CA ILE A 24 4.11 -11.50 -5.42
C ILE A 24 4.21 -12.03 -3.97
N GLY A 25 3.33 -11.54 -3.11
CA GLY A 25 3.29 -11.83 -1.69
C GLY A 25 4.02 -10.82 -0.82
N ASP A 26 4.76 -9.86 -1.41
CA ASP A 26 5.47 -8.85 -0.61
C ASP A 26 4.51 -7.90 0.11
N PRO A 27 4.78 -7.58 1.39
CA PRO A 27 4.00 -6.63 2.14
C PRO A 27 4.32 -5.20 1.69
N VAL A 28 3.29 -4.43 1.37
CA VAL A 28 3.41 -3.08 0.82
C VAL A 28 2.51 -2.09 1.54
N TYR A 29 2.94 -0.83 1.50
CA TYR A 29 2.18 0.31 1.98
C TYR A 29 1.69 1.14 0.80
N VAL A 30 0.41 1.47 0.78
CA VAL A 30 -0.22 2.20 -0.32
C VAL A 30 -0.71 3.54 0.17
N LEU A 31 -0.47 4.59 -0.61
CA LEU A 31 -1.10 5.90 -0.43
C LEU A 31 -2.11 6.16 -1.54
N PHE A 32 -3.37 6.42 -1.15
CA PHE A 32 -4.42 6.82 -2.07
C PHE A 32 -5.03 8.16 -1.66
N SER A 33 -5.14 9.06 -2.64
CA SER A 33 -5.92 10.28 -2.48
C SER A 33 -7.40 9.96 -2.66
N THR A 34 -8.22 10.33 -1.68
CA THR A 34 -9.68 10.25 -1.82
C THR A 34 -10.20 11.47 -2.57
N ARG A 35 -11.40 11.35 -3.19
CA ARG A 35 -12.06 12.46 -3.92
C ARG A 35 -12.22 13.76 -3.12
N LYS A 36 -12.11 13.72 -1.78
CA LYS A 36 -12.19 14.88 -0.90
C LYS A 36 -10.82 15.47 -0.54
N GLY A 37 -9.76 15.11 -1.27
CA GLY A 37 -8.38 15.54 -0.99
C GLY A 37 -7.79 14.95 0.29
N ARG A 38 -8.52 14.05 0.98
CA ARG A 38 -7.99 13.34 2.15
C ARG A 38 -7.10 12.21 1.67
N MET A 39 -5.83 12.23 2.08
CA MET A 39 -4.94 11.12 1.88
C MET A 39 -5.34 9.99 2.83
N ARG A 40 -5.48 8.79 2.28
CA ARG A 40 -5.66 7.55 3.04
C ARG A 40 -4.50 6.62 2.70
N SER A 41 -4.30 5.68 3.59
CA SER A 41 -3.30 4.65 3.40
C SER A 41 -3.81 3.29 3.79
N CYS A 42 -3.26 2.26 3.18
CA CYS A 42 -3.47 0.88 3.59
C CYS A 42 -2.17 0.09 3.57
N GLN A 43 -2.21 -1.03 4.30
CA GLN A 43 -1.19 -2.06 4.25
C GLN A 43 -1.81 -3.27 3.54
N GLY A 44 -1.08 -3.86 2.63
CA GLY A 44 -1.54 -5.01 1.87
C GLY A 44 -0.40 -5.84 1.35
N PHE A 45 -0.73 -6.77 0.47
CA PHE A 45 0.23 -7.68 -0.15
C PHE A 45 0.10 -7.59 -1.67
N ILE A 46 1.22 -7.66 -2.38
CA ILE A 46 1.21 -7.72 -3.84
C ILE A 46 0.61 -9.06 -4.25
N ARG A 47 -0.47 -9.02 -5.01
CA ARG A 47 -1.12 -10.22 -5.56
C ARG A 47 -0.70 -10.46 -7.00
N GLU A 48 -0.52 -9.39 -7.76
CA GLU A 48 -0.14 -9.44 -9.17
C GLU A 48 0.67 -8.21 -9.55
N VAL A 49 1.60 -8.40 -10.48
CA VAL A 49 2.44 -7.34 -11.06
C VAL A 49 2.07 -7.18 -12.53
N CYS A 50 1.51 -6.02 -12.87
CA CYS A 50 1.27 -5.60 -14.25
C CYS A 50 2.21 -4.45 -14.58
N SER A 51 2.59 -4.27 -15.86
CA SER A 51 3.67 -3.37 -16.30
C SER A 51 3.77 -2.04 -15.54
N ASP A 52 2.65 -1.32 -15.37
CA ASP A 52 2.60 -0.02 -14.67
C ASP A 52 1.77 -0.03 -13.36
N ASN A 53 1.20 -1.18 -12.98
CA ASN A 53 0.28 -1.28 -11.86
C ASN A 53 0.49 -2.56 -11.03
N PHE A 54 0.31 -2.43 -9.73
CA PHE A 54 0.21 -3.57 -8.83
C PHE A 54 -1.24 -3.82 -8.44
N LEU A 55 -1.62 -5.10 -8.40
CA LEU A 55 -2.82 -5.53 -7.70
C LEU A 55 -2.45 -5.79 -6.24
N ILE A 56 -3.05 -5.04 -5.33
CA ILE A 56 -2.75 -5.11 -3.90
C ILE A 56 -3.98 -5.61 -3.16
N TYR A 57 -3.79 -6.65 -2.36
CA TYR A 57 -4.83 -7.18 -1.49
C TYR A 57 -4.68 -6.59 -0.08
N ASP A 58 -5.70 -5.88 0.39
CA ASP A 58 -5.79 -5.35 1.76
C ASP A 58 -6.58 -6.33 2.63
N GLN A 59 -5.87 -6.97 3.56
CA GLN A 59 -6.45 -7.95 4.47
C GLN A 59 -7.44 -7.35 5.47
N ASN A 60 -7.37 -6.04 5.76
CA ASN A 60 -8.25 -5.42 6.75
C ASN A 60 -9.66 -5.19 6.22
N TYR A 61 -9.77 -4.98 4.91
CA TYR A 61 -11.04 -4.72 4.22
C TYR A 61 -11.45 -5.86 3.29
N GLU A 62 -10.62 -6.90 3.19
CA GLU A 62 -10.76 -8.03 2.26
C GLU A 62 -11.03 -7.54 0.82
N GLN A 63 -10.30 -6.51 0.40
CA GLN A 63 -10.50 -5.82 -0.88
C GLN A 63 -9.22 -5.78 -1.70
N GLU A 64 -9.40 -5.72 -3.01
CA GLU A 64 -8.31 -5.57 -3.96
C GLU A 64 -8.28 -4.16 -4.55
N TYR A 65 -7.07 -3.64 -4.72
CA TYR A 65 -6.83 -2.32 -5.27
C TYR A 65 -5.83 -2.41 -6.42
N ILE A 66 -6.18 -1.82 -7.56
CA ILE A 66 -5.24 -1.59 -8.65
C ILE A 66 -4.55 -0.26 -8.39
N VAL A 67 -3.23 -0.30 -8.22
CA VAL A 67 -2.44 0.86 -7.81
C VAL A 67 -1.25 1.03 -8.75
N ALA A 68 -1.08 2.24 -9.28
CA ALA A 68 0.11 2.57 -10.06
C ALA A 68 1.38 2.44 -9.22
N ILE A 69 2.45 1.89 -9.80
CA ILE A 69 3.76 1.63 -9.14
C ILE A 69 4.22 2.82 -8.29
N LYS A 70 4.11 4.03 -8.83
CA LYS A 70 4.51 5.30 -8.17
C LYS A 70 3.79 5.64 -6.85
N ARG A 71 2.77 4.87 -6.46
CA ARG A 71 1.99 5.06 -5.23
C ARG A 71 2.14 3.90 -4.24
N VAL A 72 3.02 2.95 -4.54
CA VAL A 72 3.29 1.79 -3.69
C VAL A 72 4.65 2.00 -3.05
N TYR A 73 4.72 1.73 -1.75
CA TYR A 73 5.88 1.98 -0.92
C TYR A 73 6.24 0.73 -0.13
N GLU A 74 7.53 0.52 0.12
CA GLU A 74 7.99 -0.60 0.92
C GLU A 74 7.58 -0.40 2.37
N LEU A 75 7.04 -1.44 2.97
CA LEU A 75 6.93 -1.54 4.41
C LEU A 75 8.34 -1.85 4.92
N ASN A 76 9.02 -0.87 5.52
CA ASN A 76 10.36 -1.07 6.07
C ASN A 76 10.36 -2.35 6.94
N LYS A 77 11.13 -3.35 6.52
CA LYS A 77 11.40 -4.55 7.31
C LYS A 77 12.18 -4.08 8.54
N ALA A 78 11.54 -4.14 9.70
CA ALA A 78 12.15 -3.82 10.99
C ALA A 78 13.28 -4.79 11.31
#